data_AF-A0A327TUG3-F1
#
_entry.id   AF-A0A327TUG3-F1
#
_cell.length_a   1.000
_cell.length_b   1.000
_cell.length_c   1.000
_cell.angle_alpha   90.00
_cell.angle_beta   90.00
_cell.angle_gamma   90.00
#
_symmetry.space_group_name_H-M   'P 1'
#
loop_
_entity.id
_entity.type
_entity.pdbx_description
1 polymer ?
#
loop_
_entity_poly.entity_id
_entity_poly.type
_entity_poly.pdbx_seq_one_letter_code
_entity_poly.pdbx_strand_id
1 'polypeptide(L)'
;MSDLHDRVADLVSRATDGAVGTPELLGSADVPLAALGVSSLALLRLADSLEEEFGILVDLADRTLYTTDLDGLTARVRELGGTP
;
A
#
# COMPACT_ATOMS: atom_id res chain seq x y z
N MET A 1 -3.83 0.48 -19.26
CA MET A 1 -3.08 1.50 -18.50
C MET A 1 -3.49 1.28 -17.06
N SER A 2 -2.69 0.55 -16.30
CA SER A 2 -2.99 0.36 -14.88
C SER A 2 -2.58 1.65 -14.17
N ASP A 3 -3.50 2.24 -13.44
CA ASP A 3 -3.22 3.44 -12.67
C ASP A 3 -2.35 3.09 -11.46
N LEU A 4 -1.62 4.06 -10.91
CA LEU A 4 -0.74 3.85 -9.74
C LEU A 4 -1.52 3.19 -8.58
N HIS A 5 -2.79 3.55 -8.44
CA HIS A 5 -3.71 2.98 -7.46
C HIS A 5 -3.87 1.46 -7.60
N ASP A 6 -4.05 0.94 -8.82
CA ASP A 6 -4.15 -0.51 -9.07
C ASP A 6 -2.85 -1.23 -8.74
N ARG A 7 -1.70 -0.59 -9.02
CA ARG A 7 -0.38 -1.14 -8.71
C ARG A 7 -0.13 -1.23 -7.21
N VAL A 8 -0.46 -0.17 -6.49
CA VAL A 8 -0.35 -0.15 -5.03
C VAL A 8 -1.28 -1.21 -4.43
N ALA A 9 -2.51 -1.37 -4.94
CA ALA A 9 -3.43 -2.41 -4.49
C ALA A 9 -2.88 -3.83 -4.70
N ASP A 10 -2.24 -4.10 -5.85
CA ASP A 10 -1.60 -5.39 -6.12
C ASP A 10 -0.43 -5.66 -5.17
N LEU A 11 0.38 -4.63 -4.88
CA LEU A 11 1.49 -4.74 -3.94
C LEU A 11 1.00 -5.00 -2.50
N VAL A 12 -0.06 -4.33 -2.06
CA VAL A 12 -0.68 -4.59 -0.76
C VAL A 12 -1.20 -6.03 -0.68
N SER A 13 -1.90 -6.50 -1.72
CA SER A 13 -2.38 -7.88 -1.81
C SER A 13 -1.22 -8.87 -1.68
N ARG A 14 -0.12 -8.68 -2.43
CA ARG A 14 1.08 -9.52 -2.33
C ARG A 14 1.74 -9.48 -0.96
N ALA A 15 1.86 -8.30 -0.35
CA ALA A 15 2.47 -8.14 0.96
C ALA A 15 1.67 -8.84 2.08
N THR A 16 0.35 -9.02 1.87
CA THR A 16 -0.54 -9.80 2.76
C THR A 16 -0.60 -11.28 2.40
N ASP A 17 0.27 -11.79 1.51
CA ASP A 17 0.22 -13.16 0.98
C ASP A 17 -1.16 -13.50 0.35
N GLY A 18 -1.86 -12.50 -0.19
CA GLY A 18 -3.20 -12.63 -0.76
C GLY A 18 -4.33 -12.74 0.26
N ALA A 19 -4.06 -12.48 1.54
CA ALA A 19 -5.10 -12.47 2.58
C ALA A 19 -6.15 -11.37 2.34
N VAL A 20 -5.72 -10.23 1.76
CA VAL A 20 -6.63 -9.17 1.31
C VAL A 20 -6.54 -9.07 -0.21
N GLY A 21 -7.67 -9.29 -0.89
CA GLY A 21 -7.69 -9.30 -2.35
C GLY A 21 -7.63 -7.89 -2.94
N THR A 22 -6.99 -7.73 -4.10
CA THR A 22 -6.99 -6.45 -4.86
C THR A 22 -8.41 -5.89 -5.09
N PRO A 23 -9.43 -6.68 -5.47
CA PRO A 23 -10.79 -6.15 -5.66
C PRO A 23 -11.43 -5.65 -4.35
N GLU A 24 -11.09 -6.27 -3.22
CA GLU A 24 -11.57 -5.87 -1.90
C GLU A 24 -10.91 -4.56 -1.45
N LEU A 25 -9.59 -4.44 -1.66
CA LEU A 25 -8.83 -3.21 -1.42
C LEU A 25 -9.39 -2.04 -2.23
N LEU A 26 -9.61 -2.25 -3.53
CA LEU A 26 -10.19 -1.23 -4.43
C LEU A 26 -11.64 -0.88 -4.06
N GLY A 27 -12.37 -1.80 -3.42
CA GLY A 27 -13.74 -1.58 -2.95
C GLY A 27 -13.84 -0.98 -1.54
N SER A 28 -12.72 -0.89 -0.80
CA SER A 28 -12.67 -0.48 0.61
C SER A 28 -12.10 0.92 0.77
N ALA A 29 -12.67 1.89 0.03
CA ALA A 29 -12.32 3.30 0.15
C ALA A 29 -12.52 3.79 1.59
N ASP A 30 -11.65 4.69 2.06
CA ASP A 30 -11.64 5.26 3.42
C ASP A 30 -11.46 4.22 4.57
N VAL A 31 -11.17 2.96 4.25
CA VAL A 31 -10.91 1.93 5.27
C VAL A 31 -9.41 1.81 5.51
N PRO A 32 -8.93 1.99 6.76
CA PRO A 32 -7.52 1.82 7.08
C PRO A 32 -7.02 0.41 6.73
N LEU A 33 -5.82 0.30 6.16
CA LEU A 33 -5.21 -0.99 5.82
C LEU A 33 -5.16 -1.94 7.02
N ALA A 34 -4.86 -1.42 8.21
CA ALA A 34 -4.85 -2.19 9.45
C ALA A 34 -6.23 -2.81 9.79
N ALA A 35 -7.33 -2.12 9.45
CA ALA A 35 -8.69 -2.62 9.65
C ALA A 35 -9.07 -3.73 8.65
N LEU A 36 -8.43 -3.74 7.47
CA LEU A 36 -8.53 -4.81 6.48
C LEU A 36 -7.68 -6.04 6.83
N GLY A 37 -6.96 -6.01 7.96
CA GLY A 37 -6.11 -7.11 8.40
C GLY A 37 -4.67 -7.03 7.89
N VAL A 38 -4.26 -5.90 7.31
CA VAL A 38 -2.86 -5.64 6.98
C VAL A 38 -2.07 -5.51 8.28
N SER A 39 -1.32 -6.55 8.61
CA SER A 39 -0.48 -6.59 9.82
C SER A 39 0.77 -5.71 9.68
N SER A 40 1.44 -5.41 10.81
CA SER A 40 2.74 -4.71 10.79
C SER A 40 3.80 -5.40 9.94
N LEU A 41 3.77 -6.74 9.87
CA LEU A 41 4.69 -7.51 9.01
C LEU A 41 4.36 -7.35 7.53
N ALA A 42 3.07 -7.31 7.19
CA ALA A 42 2.64 -7.02 5.83
C ALA A 42 3.02 -5.60 5.42
N LEU A 43 2.91 -4.61 6.32
CA LEU A 43 3.38 -3.25 6.07
C LEU A 43 4.90 -3.16 5.84
N LEU A 44 5.70 -3.92 6.60
CA LEU A 44 7.15 -4.04 6.37
C LEU A 44 7.46 -4.58 4.97
N ARG A 45 6.83 -5.70 4.59
CA ARG A 45 7.00 -6.31 3.26
C ARG A 45 6.51 -5.40 2.13
N LEU A 46 5.43 -4.66 2.40
CA LEU A 46 4.87 -3.69 1.47
C LEU A 46 5.84 -2.54 1.24
N ALA A 47 6.43 -1.99 2.30
CA ALA A 47 7.46 -0.97 2.18
C ALA A 47 8.61 -1.48 1.31
N ASP A 48 9.21 -2.63 1.63
CA ASP A 48 10.28 -3.24 0.82
C ASP A 48 9.87 -3.35 -0.67
N SER A 49 8.64 -3.84 -0.93
CA SER A 49 8.13 -3.98 -2.31
C SER A 49 7.93 -2.64 -3.03
N LEU A 50 7.46 -1.62 -2.32
CA LEU A 50 7.29 -0.26 -2.86
C LEU A 50 8.65 0.39 -3.18
N GLU A 51 9.63 0.20 -2.30
CA GLU A 51 11.00 0.69 -2.49
C GLU A 51 11.66 0.00 -3.69
N GLU A 52 11.51 -1.32 -3.82
CA GLU A 52 12.03 -2.08 -4.96
C GLU A 52 11.33 -1.75 -6.28
N GLU A 53 10.00 -1.60 -6.27
CA GLU A 53 9.22 -1.39 -7.51
C GLU A 53 9.28 0.06 -8.00
N PHE A 54 9.22 1.03 -7.09
CA PHE A 54 9.16 2.45 -7.44
C PHE A 54 10.45 3.23 -7.18
N GLY A 55 11.45 2.63 -6.52
CA GLY A 55 12.70 3.31 -6.17
C GLY A 55 12.51 4.43 -5.14
N ILE A 56 11.43 4.36 -4.35
CA ILE A 56 11.14 5.33 -3.27
C ILE A 56 11.72 4.84 -1.94
N LEU A 57 11.62 5.66 -0.89
CA LEU A 57 11.93 5.28 0.48
C LEU A 57 10.68 5.46 1.35
N VAL A 58 10.24 4.40 2.00
CA VAL A 58 9.03 4.40 2.84
C VAL A 58 9.44 4.38 4.31
N ASP A 59 9.19 5.49 5.01
CA ASP A 59 9.50 5.59 6.44
C ASP A 59 8.45 4.86 7.28
N LEU A 60 8.75 3.63 7.69
CA LEU A 60 7.90 2.84 8.60
C LEU A 60 7.81 3.42 10.02
N ALA A 61 8.65 4.39 10.41
CA ALA A 61 8.46 5.12 11.65
C ALA A 61 7.28 6.12 11.55
N ASP A 62 6.81 6.41 10.34
CA ASP A 62 5.66 7.27 10.09
C ASP A 62 4.37 6.55 10.51
N ARG A 63 3.75 7.05 11.58
CA ARG A 63 2.49 6.50 12.10
C ARG A 63 1.33 6.64 11.13
N THR A 64 1.40 7.58 10.19
CA THR A 64 0.32 7.81 9.21
C THR A 64 0.15 6.62 8.27
N LEU A 65 1.22 5.86 7.99
CA LEU A 65 1.17 4.63 7.18
C LEU A 65 0.31 3.53 7.80
N TYR A 66 0.18 3.51 9.13
CA TYR A 66 -0.63 2.51 9.83
C TYR A 66 -2.11 2.86 9.90
N THR A 67 -2.44 4.14 9.66
CA THR A 67 -3.81 4.66 9.73
C THR A 67 -4.37 5.04 8.37
N THR A 68 -3.56 4.99 7.31
CA THR A 68 -3.99 5.34 5.96
C THR A 68 -4.82 4.22 5.33
N ASP A 69 -5.76 4.63 4.50
CA ASP A 69 -6.39 3.79 3.49
C ASP A 69 -5.48 3.65 2.24
N LEU A 70 -5.96 2.90 1.25
CA LEU A 70 -5.27 2.67 -0.02
C LEU A 70 -5.02 3.96 -0.81
N ASP A 71 -5.96 4.91 -0.77
CA ASP A 71 -5.85 6.18 -1.49
C ASP A 71 -4.74 7.05 -0.88
N GLY A 72 -4.70 7.17 0.44
CA GLY A 72 -3.65 7.89 1.15
C GLY A 72 -2.28 7.24 0.97
N LEU A 73 -2.20 5.90 0.92
CA LEU A 73 -0.95 5.21 0.56
C LEU A 73 -0.53 5.54 -0.88
N THR A 74 -1.47 5.52 -1.82
CA THR A 74 -1.20 5.86 -3.23
C THR A 74 -0.74 7.31 -3.39
N ALA A 75 -1.38 8.24 -2.67
CA ALA A 75 -0.96 9.64 -2.62
C ALA A 75 0.45 9.76 -2.06
N ARG A 76 0.78 9.02 -1.00
CA ARG A 76 2.11 9.02 -0.39
C ARG A 76 3.18 8.49 -1.34
N VAL A 77 2.91 7.38 -2.03
CA VAL A 77 3.80 6.82 -3.06
C VAL A 77 4.06 7.86 -4.16
N ARG A 78 3.02 8.58 -4.61
CA ARG A 78 3.15 9.65 -5.60
C ARG A 78 3.98 10.83 -5.08
N GLU A 79 3.79 11.25 -3.82
CA GLU A 79 4.59 12.31 -3.19
C GLU A 79 6.07 11.96 -3.09
N LEU A 80 6.37 10.68 -2.84
CA LEU A 80 7.73 10.16 -2.78
C LEU A 80 8.38 9.99 -4.17
N GLY A 81 7.61 10.20 -5.24
CA GLY A 81 8.09 10.14 -6.63
C GLY A 81 7.75 8.84 -7.36
N GLY A 82 6.92 7.97 -6.79
CA GLY A 82 6.48 6.74 -7.44
C GLY A 82 5.58 7.01 -8.65
N THR A 83 5.87 6.33 -9.76
CA THR A 83 5.13 6.43 -11.02
C THR A 83 4.60 5.04 -11.45
N PRO A 84 3.42 4.97 -12.09
CA PRO A 84 2.78 3.70 -12.50
C PRO A 84 3.55 2.88 -13.55
#